data_AF-A0A507QPH6-F1
#
_entry.id   AF-A0A507QPH6-F1
#
_cell.length_a   1.000
_cell.length_b   1.000
_cell.length_c   1.000
_cell.angle_alpha   90.00
_cell.angle_beta   90.00
_cell.angle_gamma   90.00
#
_symmetry.space_group_name_H-M   'P 1'
#
loop_
_entity.id
_entity.type
_entity.pdbx_description
1 polymer ?
#
loop_
_entity_poly.entity_id
_entity_poly.type
_entity_poly.pdbx_seq_one_letter_code
_entity_poly.pdbx_strand_id
1 'polypeptide(L)'
;MSFILRKLQGGNLEVFKFGVYILFPIGWMYYFGTNLDDRFHISGFWPSEEQSHKIPLDKEEIDNEIARMRKMDALRRERRKLEMEAQAQGQVQQAAE
;
A
#
# COMPACT_ATOMS: atom_id res chain seq x y z
N MET A 1 49.81 -23.78 -11.47
CA MET A 1 48.96 -22.56 -11.54
C MET A 1 48.41 -22.44 -12.96
N SER A 2 47.09 -22.32 -13.14
CA SER A 2 46.43 -22.39 -14.45
C SER A 2 46.92 -21.30 -15.42
N PHE A 3 47.30 -21.70 -16.64
CA PHE A 3 47.79 -20.83 -17.73
C PHE A 3 46.85 -19.64 -18.03
N ILE A 4 45.55 -19.85 -17.82
CA ILE A 4 44.48 -18.88 -18.04
C ILE A 4 44.59 -17.71 -17.04
N LEU A 5 44.90 -17.98 -15.78
CA LEU A 5 45.04 -16.96 -14.74
C LEU A 5 46.25 -16.05 -14.99
N ARG A 6 47.32 -16.59 -15.61
CA ARG A 6 48.52 -15.83 -15.93
C ARG A 6 48.32 -14.87 -17.11
N LYS A 7 47.40 -15.21 -18.04
CA LYS A 7 46.99 -14.33 -19.15
C LYS A 7 46.06 -13.18 -18.72
N LEU A 8 45.34 -13.35 -17.61
CA LEU A 8 44.41 -12.37 -17.05
C LEU A 8 45.07 -11.42 -16.03
N GLN A 9 46.38 -11.18 -16.12
CA GLN A 9 47.09 -10.19 -15.31
C GLN A 9 47.47 -8.94 -16.13
N GLY A 10 47.62 -7.80 -15.46
CA GLY A 10 47.94 -6.51 -16.10
C GLY A 10 46.78 -5.99 -16.96
N GLY A 11 47.09 -5.30 -18.06
CA GLY A 11 46.08 -4.66 -18.93
C GLY A 11 45.00 -5.61 -19.47
N ASN A 12 45.30 -6.91 -19.63
CA ASN A 12 44.29 -7.91 -20.04
C ASN A 12 43.15 -8.07 -19.01
N LEU A 13 43.44 -7.84 -17.73
CA LEU A 13 42.44 -7.84 -16.66
C LEU A 13 41.50 -6.65 -16.78
N GLU A 14 42.02 -5.48 -17.17
CA GLU A 14 41.23 -4.26 -17.36
C GLU A 14 40.29 -4.41 -18.56
N VAL A 15 40.76 -5.00 -19.66
CA VAL A 15 39.93 -5.32 -20.82
C VAL A 15 38.82 -6.31 -20.46
N PHE A 16 39.12 -7.34 -19.67
CA PHE A 16 38.11 -8.27 -19.19
C PHE A 16 37.06 -7.58 -18.31
N LYS A 17 37.48 -6.76 -17.34
CA LYS A 17 36.58 -5.99 -16.47
C LYS A 17 35.69 -5.06 -17.28
N PHE A 18 36.26 -4.36 -18.26
CA PHE A 18 35.51 -3.50 -19.18
C PHE A 18 34.47 -4.28 -19.97
N GLY A 19 34.84 -5.44 -20.51
CA GLY A 19 33.91 -6.34 -21.19
C GLY A 19 32.75 -6.78 -20.28
N VAL A 20 33.04 -7.16 -19.04
CA VAL A 20 32.01 -7.52 -18.05
C VAL A 20 31.11 -6.33 -17.75
N TYR A 21 31.65 -5.12 -17.56
CA TYR A 21 30.84 -3.93 -17.27
C TYR A 21 29.93 -3.49 -18.41
N ILE A 22 30.23 -3.85 -19.65
CA ILE A 22 29.34 -3.62 -20.79
C ILE A 22 28.32 -4.77 -20.91
N LEU A 23 28.80 -6.02 -20.87
CA LEU A 23 27.94 -7.18 -21.10
C LEU A 23 26.95 -7.42 -19.96
N PHE A 24 27.33 -7.11 -18.72
CA PHE A 24 26.47 -7.30 -17.55
C PHE A 24 25.17 -6.46 -17.62
N PRO A 25 25.20 -5.12 -17.78
CA PRO A 25 23.96 -4.34 -17.87
C PRO A 25 23.17 -4.67 -19.14
N ILE A 26 23.82 -4.90 -20.28
CA ILE A 26 23.13 -5.26 -21.53
C ILE A 26 22.42 -6.61 -21.40
N GLY A 27 23.10 -7.61 -20.85
CA GLY A 27 22.51 -8.94 -20.62
C GLY A 27 21.37 -8.89 -19.60
N TRP A 28 21.53 -8.09 -18.53
CA TRP A 28 20.48 -7.88 -17.54
C TRP A 28 19.25 -7.21 -18.16
N MET A 29 19.46 -6.18 -18.97
CA MET A 29 18.39 -5.52 -19.73
C MET A 29 17.75 -6.45 -20.77
N TYR A 30 18.51 -7.32 -21.42
CA TYR A 30 17.93 -8.28 -22.36
C TYR A 30 17.06 -9.33 -21.65
N TYR A 31 17.50 -9.81 -20.49
CA TYR A 31 16.77 -10.83 -19.73
C TYR A 31 15.53 -10.28 -19.01
N PHE A 32 15.63 -9.09 -18.40
CA PHE A 32 14.53 -8.48 -17.65
C PHE A 32 13.78 -7.37 -18.40
N GLY A 33 14.43 -6.61 -19.27
CA GLY A 33 13.93 -5.33 -19.79
C GLY A 33 12.71 -5.40 -20.71
N THR A 34 12.33 -6.58 -21.20
CA THR A 34 11.19 -6.74 -22.12
C THR A 34 9.98 -7.43 -21.49
N ASN A 35 10.11 -8.03 -20.30
CA ASN A 35 9.07 -8.87 -19.68
C ASN A 35 8.93 -8.60 -18.17
N LEU A 36 9.13 -7.35 -17.73
CA LEU A 36 8.91 -6.99 -16.33
C LEU A 36 7.44 -7.12 -15.95
N ASP A 37 6.53 -6.69 -16.83
CA ASP A 37 5.09 -6.65 -16.53
C ASP A 37 4.54 -8.06 -16.29
N ASP A 38 4.80 -9.01 -17.20
CA ASP A 38 4.40 -10.41 -17.03
C ASP A 38 5.08 -11.11 -15.84
N ARG A 39 6.35 -10.80 -15.56
CA ARG A 39 7.10 -11.46 -14.45
C ARG A 39 6.76 -10.91 -13.08
N PHE A 40 6.32 -9.65 -12.99
CA PHE A 40 6.03 -8.96 -11.74
C PHE A 40 4.55 -8.59 -11.59
N HIS A 41 3.67 -9.12 -12.44
CA HIS A 41 2.23 -8.95 -12.30
C HIS A 41 1.75 -9.61 -11.00
N ILE A 42 1.21 -8.79 -10.09
CA ILE A 42 0.54 -9.27 -8.88
C ILE A 42 -0.94 -9.38 -9.19
N SER A 43 -1.46 -10.61 -9.28
CA SER A 43 -2.89 -10.86 -9.43
C SER A 43 -3.65 -10.28 -8.23
N GLY A 44 -4.65 -9.45 -8.48
CA GLY A 44 -5.45 -8.84 -7.41
C GLY A 44 -4.75 -7.70 -6.67
N PHE A 45 -3.75 -7.04 -7.28
CA PHE A 45 -3.13 -5.84 -6.71
C PHE A 45 -4.16 -4.74 -6.37
N TRP A 46 -5.17 -4.58 -7.24
CA TRP A 46 -6.25 -3.63 -7.02
C TRP A 46 -7.43 -4.30 -6.31
N PRO A 47 -8.11 -3.60 -5.37
CA PRO A 47 -9.35 -4.08 -4.78
C PRO A 47 -10.37 -4.40 -5.88
N SER A 48 -11.05 -5.52 -5.73
CA SER A 48 -12.14 -5.89 -6.65
C SER A 48 -13.30 -4.90 -6.54
N GLU A 49 -14.13 -4.82 -7.58
CA GLU A 49 -15.31 -3.95 -7.60
C GLU A 49 -16.30 -4.26 -6.46
N GLU A 50 -16.36 -5.51 -6.00
CA GLU A 50 -17.15 -5.93 -4.83
C GLU A 50 -16.60 -5.38 -3.51
N GLN A 51 -15.28 -5.15 -3.43
CA GLN A 51 -14.61 -4.56 -2.28
C GLN A 51 -14.64 -3.03 -2.32
N SER A 52 -15.06 -2.44 -3.44
CA SER A 52 -15.20 -1.00 -3.58
C SER A 52 -16.52 -0.52 -2.97
N HIS A 53 -16.51 0.68 -2.41
CA HIS A 53 -17.73 1.32 -1.95
C HIS A 53 -18.61 1.64 -3.16
N LYS A 54 -19.77 0.99 -3.25
CA LYS A 54 -20.79 1.27 -4.26
C LYS A 54 -21.52 2.56 -3.86
N ILE A 55 -21.49 3.55 -4.75
CA ILE A 55 -22.25 4.77 -4.57
C ILE A 55 -23.70 4.46 -4.97
N PRO A 56 -24.70 4.80 -4.15
CA PRO A 56 -26.09 4.59 -4.51
C PRO A 56 -26.44 5.43 -5.74
N LEU A 57 -26.98 4.78 -6.78
CA LEU A 57 -27.29 5.43 -8.07
C LEU A 57 -28.80 5.75 -8.20
N ASP A 58 -29.64 4.97 -7.51
CA ASP A 58 -31.08 5.15 -7.53
C ASP A 58 -31.55 6.11 -6.44
N LYS A 59 -32.59 6.90 -6.74
CA LYS A 59 -33.14 7.89 -5.81
C LYS A 59 -33.60 7.27 -4.49
N GLU A 60 -34.25 6.10 -4.54
CA GLU A 60 -34.72 5.40 -3.35
C GLU A 60 -33.54 4.91 -2.48
N GLU A 61 -32.47 4.44 -3.11
CA GLU A 61 -31.25 3.99 -2.44
C GLU A 61 -30.55 5.17 -1.74
N ILE A 62 -30.49 6.33 -2.40
CA ILE A 62 -29.95 7.58 -1.85
C ILE A 62 -30.76 8.02 -0.63
N ASP A 63 -32.10 8.04 -0.73
CA ASP A 63 -32.98 8.46 0.36
C ASP A 63 -32.83 7.53 1.58
N ASN A 64 -32.72 6.22 1.35
CA ASN A 64 -32.47 5.22 2.39
C ASN A 64 -31.11 5.41 3.07
N GLU A 65 -30.05 5.66 2.29
CA GLU A 65 -28.71 5.88 2.83
C GLU A 65 -28.62 7.20 3.62
N ILE A 66 -29.29 8.26 3.16
CA ILE A 66 -29.42 9.52 3.91
C ILE A 66 -30.17 9.29 5.23
N ALA A 67 -31.26 8.53 5.23
CA ALA A 67 -31.98 8.19 6.44
C ALA A 67 -31.10 7.39 7.43
N ARG A 68 -30.32 6.42 6.93
CA ARG A 68 -29.34 5.66 7.71
C ARG A 68 -28.29 6.59 8.35
N MET A 69 -27.72 7.51 7.58
CA MET A 69 -26.75 8.48 8.07
C MET A 69 -27.33 9.38 9.17
N ARG A 70 -28.53 9.94 8.96
CA ARG A 70 -29.21 10.78 9.95
C ARG A 70 -29.47 10.04 11.27
N LYS A 71 -29.88 8.77 11.19
CA LYS A 71 -30.08 7.92 12.37
C LYS A 71 -28.77 7.68 13.12
N MET A 72 -27.69 7.34 12.41
CA MET A 72 -26.37 7.17 13.01
C MET A 72 -25.88 8.44 13.71
N ASP A 73 -26.10 9.61 13.11
CA ASP A 73 -25.68 10.88 13.70
C ASP A 73 -26.52 11.28 14.92
N ALA A 74 -27.81 10.93 14.95
CA ALA A 74 -28.62 11.08 16.15
C ALA A 74 -28.07 10.22 17.30
N LEU A 75 -27.80 8.94 17.05
CA LEU A 75 -27.25 8.01 18.05
C LEU A 75 -25.88 8.46 18.57
N ARG A 76 -24.99 8.91 17.67
CA ARG A 76 -23.68 9.46 18.08
C ARG A 76 -23.83 10.70 18.95
N ARG A 77 -24.79 11.58 18.65
CA ARG A 77 -25.07 12.77 19.46
C ARG A 77 -25.58 12.40 20.84
N GLU A 78 -26.51 11.46 20.95
CA GLU A 78 -27.01 10.99 22.24
C GLU A 78 -25.91 10.34 23.07
N ARG A 79 -25.12 9.46 22.46
CA ARG A 79 -23.97 8.83 23.13
C ARG A 79 -23.00 9.87 23.69
N ARG A 80 -22.65 10.90 22.91
CA ARG A 80 -21.78 11.98 23.37
C ARG A 80 -22.38 12.76 24.54
N LYS A 81 -23.70 13.01 24.56
CA LYS A 81 -24.37 13.67 25.68
C LYS A 81 -24.26 12.84 26.96
N LEU A 82 -24.57 11.55 26.88
CA LEU A 82 -24.47 10.65 28.02
C LEU A 82 -23.04 10.53 28.55
N GLU A 83 -22.05 10.47 27.66
CA GLU A 83 -20.63 10.45 28.05
C GLU A 83 -20.21 11.76 28.76
N MET A 84 -20.68 12.92 28.28
CA MET A 84 -20.42 14.21 28.95
C MET A 84 -21.12 14.31 30.31
N GLU A 85 -22.37 13.85 30.43
CA GLU A 85 -23.11 13.83 31.69
C GLU A 85 -22.46 12.90 32.72
N ALA A 86 -22.01 11.72 32.30
CA ALA A 86 -21.28 10.78 33.16
C ALA A 86 -19.92 11.34 33.61
N GLN A 87 -19.20 12.03 32.72
CA GLN A 87 -17.94 12.71 33.08
C GLN A 87 -18.18 13.87 34.04
N ALA A 88 -19.24 14.67 33.85
CA ALA A 88 -19.60 15.75 34.74
C ALA A 88 -19.96 15.24 36.15
N GLN A 89 -20.74 14.15 36.25
CA GLN A 89 -21.08 13.52 37.54
C GLN A 89 -19.84 12.95 38.24
N GLY A 90 -18.95 12.27 37.50
CA GLY A 90 -17.69 11.76 38.04
C GLY A 90 -16.76 12.86 38.58
N GLN A 91 -16.70 14.02 37.90
CA GLN A 91 -15.91 15.17 38.36
C GLN A 91 -16.50 15.84 39.60
N VAL A 92 -17.84 15.91 39.72
CA VAL A 92 -18.50 16.45 40.91
C VAL A 92 -18.31 15.54 42.13
N GLN A 93 -18.34 14.22 41.95
CA GLN A 93 -18.07 13.27 43.03
C GLN A 93 -16.62 13.35 43.53
N GLN A 94 -15.64 13.51 42.63
CA GLN A 94 -14.21 13.62 42.98
C GLN A 94 -13.82 14.96 43.63
N ALA A 95 -14.58 16.03 43.41
CA ALA A 95 -14.35 17.33 44.05
C ALA A 95 -15.04 17.46 45.44
N ALA A 96 -15.91 16.50 45.79
CA ALA A 96 -16.64 16.46 47.05
C ALA A 96 -16.03 15.49 48.09
N GLU A 97 -14.95 14.78 47.72
CA GLU A 97 -14.11 13.93 48.57
C GLU A 97 -12.76 14.63 48.83
#